data_AF-A0A1B6BK15-F1
#
_entry.id   AF-A0A1B6BK15-F1
#
_cell.length_a   1.000
_cell.length_b   1.000
_cell.length_c   1.000
_cell.angle_alpha   90.00
_cell.angle_beta   90.00
_cell.angle_gamma   90.00
#
_symmetry.space_group_name_H-M   'P 1'
#
loop_
_entity.id
_entity.type
_entity.pdbx_description
1 polymer ?
#
loop_
_entity_poly.entity_id
_entity_poly.type
_entity_poly.pdbx_seq_one_letter_code
_entity_poly.pdbx_strand_id
1 'polypeptide(L)'
;MDKLISIPEQPEVIPYVTSYYKEDWGFCIQHNSKVNLSEDRYHVKIDSTLEAGVLNYGELIIKGRSTKEVLLSTYICHPSMANNELSGPVIMTALAQWLLEQKELNYTYRLLFIPETIGSINYISQNITELRENVIAGFVLTTIGDSGEFSYVASRYGDSFSDEVVEHVFSKLEKYNKYSYLERGSDERQYNYPGVDLGMVTITRSKFGTYPEYHTSADNLSLLSAKSLLESFEMVKEILLEVDQTIDRVPYNKTVFRAMKKDNLVNTVCCEPQLGKRGLYPALSMRGSAYSVINIINVLVYADGSNSIEEISKIINLSSEETLKIAERMLENGLLKKI
;
A
#
# COMPACT_ATOMS: atom_id res chain seq x y z
N MET A 1 -2.71 -25.75 22.44
CA MET A 1 -2.01 -24.45 22.43
C MET A 1 -1.97 -23.80 21.04
N ASP A 2 -2.33 -24.54 19.98
CA ASP A 2 -2.15 -24.13 18.57
C ASP A 2 -3.03 -22.94 18.14
N LYS A 3 -4.03 -22.58 18.93
CA LYS A 3 -4.90 -21.41 18.74
C LYS A 3 -4.44 -20.17 19.50
N LEU A 4 -3.35 -20.28 20.27
CA LEU A 4 -2.68 -19.15 20.91
C LEU A 4 -1.47 -18.75 20.09
N ILE A 5 -1.46 -17.50 19.64
CA ILE A 5 -0.40 -16.95 18.80
C ILE A 5 0.40 -15.94 19.63
N SER A 6 1.74 -16.08 19.62
CA SER A 6 2.67 -15.25 20.37
C SER A 6 3.96 -15.11 19.59
N ILE A 7 4.78 -14.09 19.88
CA ILE A 7 6.10 -13.90 19.26
C ILE A 7 7.18 -14.21 20.32
N PRO A 8 7.87 -15.37 20.28
CA PRO A 8 8.93 -15.68 21.24
C PRO A 8 10.05 -14.64 21.30
N GLU A 9 10.39 -14.04 20.16
CA GLU A 9 11.45 -13.04 20.04
C GLU A 9 11.06 -11.67 20.62
N GLN A 10 9.77 -11.43 20.86
CA GLN A 10 9.23 -10.22 21.49
C GLN A 10 8.25 -10.62 22.59
N PRO A 11 8.74 -11.11 23.75
CA PRO A 11 7.89 -11.87 24.67
C PRO A 11 6.84 -11.05 25.41
N GLU A 12 7.00 -9.73 25.42
CA GLU A 12 6.14 -8.74 26.09
C GLU A 12 5.07 -8.12 25.17
N VAL A 13 5.02 -8.47 23.89
CA VAL A 13 4.06 -7.86 22.94
C VAL A 13 3.03 -8.89 22.48
N ILE A 14 1.84 -8.39 22.11
CA ILE A 14 0.76 -9.19 21.54
C ILE A 14 0.83 -9.01 20.01
N PRO A 15 0.94 -10.08 19.21
CA PRO A 15 0.93 -9.96 17.76
C PRO A 15 -0.43 -9.55 17.21
N TYR A 16 -0.46 -8.82 16.11
CA TYR A 16 -1.64 -8.62 15.27
C TYR A 16 -1.67 -9.66 14.14
N VAL A 17 -2.75 -10.43 14.07
CA VAL A 17 -2.93 -11.51 13.08
C VAL A 17 -4.36 -11.47 12.54
N THR A 18 -4.51 -11.70 11.24
CA THR A 18 -5.81 -11.70 10.55
C THR A 18 -6.00 -12.99 9.75
N SER A 19 -7.25 -13.37 9.52
CA SER A 19 -7.63 -14.50 8.66
C SER A 19 -8.83 -14.14 7.78
N TYR A 20 -8.65 -13.17 6.88
CA TYR A 20 -9.76 -12.62 6.08
C TYR A 20 -10.33 -13.57 5.03
N TYR A 21 -9.49 -14.43 4.44
CA TYR A 21 -9.86 -15.23 3.26
C TYR A 21 -9.97 -16.73 3.53
N LYS A 22 -9.82 -17.14 4.78
CA LYS A 22 -9.96 -18.51 5.24
C LYS A 22 -10.62 -18.47 6.62
N GLU A 23 -11.73 -19.16 6.78
CA GLU A 23 -12.40 -19.27 8.07
C GLU A 23 -11.46 -19.95 9.08
N ASP A 24 -11.07 -19.19 10.10
CA ASP A 24 -10.23 -19.64 11.21
C ASP A 24 -10.45 -18.73 12.43
N TRP A 25 -9.91 -19.11 13.57
CA TRP A 25 -9.95 -18.35 14.81
C TRP A 25 -8.67 -18.54 15.63
N GLY A 26 -8.38 -17.58 16.51
CA GLY A 26 -7.25 -17.64 17.43
C GLY A 26 -7.24 -16.46 18.40
N PHE A 27 -6.43 -16.58 19.46
CA PHE A 27 -6.12 -15.49 20.37
C PHE A 27 -4.65 -15.13 20.29
N CYS A 28 -4.35 -13.86 20.13
CA CYS A 28 -3.00 -13.34 20.27
C CYS A 28 -2.72 -13.04 21.74
N ILE A 29 -1.52 -13.40 22.20
CA ILE A 29 -1.11 -13.24 23.60
C ILE A 29 0.40 -12.98 23.67
N GLN A 30 0.85 -12.27 24.71
CA GLN A 30 2.27 -12.18 25.07
C GLN A 30 2.87 -13.58 25.23
N HIS A 31 4.09 -13.77 24.74
CA HIS A 31 4.75 -15.08 24.86
C HIS A 31 4.96 -15.46 26.32
N ASN A 32 5.36 -14.50 27.17
CA ASN A 32 5.56 -14.74 28.59
C ASN A 32 4.26 -15.16 29.29
N SER A 33 3.09 -14.61 28.92
CA SER A 33 1.83 -15.10 29.45
C SER A 33 1.52 -16.52 28.95
N LYS A 34 1.77 -16.80 27.65
CA LYS A 34 1.50 -18.12 27.05
C LYS A 34 2.27 -19.25 27.74
N VAL A 35 3.56 -19.05 28.00
CA VAL A 35 4.41 -20.09 28.64
C VAL A 35 4.11 -20.27 30.13
N ASN A 36 3.46 -19.29 30.76
CA ASN A 36 3.05 -19.34 32.17
C ASN A 36 1.60 -19.81 32.35
N LEU A 37 0.88 -20.16 31.28
CA LEU A 37 -0.46 -20.76 31.41
C LEU A 37 -0.34 -22.13 32.06
N SER A 38 -1.15 -22.37 33.10
CA SER A 38 -1.25 -23.68 33.72
C SER A 38 -1.86 -24.70 32.75
N GLU A 39 -1.45 -25.96 32.90
CA GLU A 39 -2.10 -27.10 32.25
C GLU A 39 -3.48 -27.34 32.88
N ASP A 40 -4.48 -26.62 32.38
CA ASP A 40 -5.86 -26.69 32.87
C ASP A 40 -6.87 -26.57 31.71
N ARG A 41 -8.16 -26.72 32.04
CA ARG A 41 -9.27 -26.55 31.11
C ARG A 41 -9.72 -25.10 31.07
N TYR A 42 -9.64 -24.49 29.90
CA TYR A 42 -10.08 -23.12 29.66
C TYR A 42 -11.42 -23.11 28.91
N HIS A 43 -12.30 -22.19 29.29
CA HIS A 43 -13.47 -21.86 28.48
C HIS A 43 -13.08 -20.81 27.44
N VAL A 44 -13.19 -21.17 26.16
CA VAL A 44 -12.88 -20.27 25.03
C VAL A 44 -14.17 -19.67 24.49
N LYS A 45 -14.27 -18.34 24.51
CA LYS A 45 -15.43 -17.61 23.95
C LYS A 45 -14.96 -16.56 22.96
N ILE A 46 -15.35 -16.72 21.69
CA ILE A 46 -15.27 -15.70 20.65
C ILE A 46 -16.70 -15.41 20.23
N ASP A 47 -17.17 -14.20 20.52
CA ASP A 47 -18.54 -13.74 20.27
C ASP A 47 -18.53 -12.86 19.02
N SER A 48 -18.46 -13.49 17.85
CA SER A 48 -18.36 -12.80 16.56
C SER A 48 -19.34 -13.39 15.53
N THR A 49 -19.64 -12.61 14.50
CA THR A 49 -20.45 -13.02 13.36
C THR A 49 -19.65 -12.89 12.07
N LEU A 50 -19.86 -13.82 11.13
CA LEU A 50 -19.34 -13.78 9.77
C LEU A 50 -20.49 -14.11 8.82
N GLU A 51 -20.99 -13.09 8.13
CA GLU A 51 -22.17 -13.19 7.27
C GLU A 51 -22.06 -12.24 6.07
N ALA A 52 -22.99 -12.36 5.12
CA ALA A 52 -23.06 -11.45 3.98
C ALA A 52 -23.35 -10.02 4.45
N GLY A 53 -22.58 -9.06 3.96
CA GLY A 53 -22.70 -7.65 4.34
C GLY A 53 -22.15 -6.73 3.26
N VAL A 54 -21.65 -5.56 3.67
CA VAL A 54 -21.09 -4.54 2.78
C VAL A 54 -19.65 -4.20 3.17
N LEU A 55 -18.83 -3.86 2.18
CA LEU A 55 -17.51 -3.27 2.39
C LEU A 55 -17.67 -1.75 2.38
N ASN A 56 -17.40 -1.12 3.51
CA ASN A 56 -17.49 0.33 3.65
C ASN A 56 -16.15 0.99 3.33
N TYR A 57 -16.20 2.13 2.65
CA TYR A 57 -15.09 3.07 2.52
C TYR A 57 -15.65 4.49 2.63
N GLY A 58 -14.81 5.44 3.04
CA GLY A 58 -15.12 6.86 3.06
C GLY A 58 -14.47 7.56 1.87
N GLU A 59 -15.18 8.52 1.28
CA GLU A 59 -14.69 9.37 0.21
C GLU A 59 -15.06 10.82 0.50
N LEU A 60 -14.10 11.73 0.31
CA LEU A 60 -14.31 13.17 0.29
C LEU A 60 -13.71 13.75 -0.98
N ILE A 61 -14.51 14.49 -1.73
CA ILE A 61 -14.07 15.23 -2.92
C ILE A 61 -14.17 16.72 -2.63
N ILE A 62 -13.03 17.41 -2.66
CA ILE A 62 -12.93 18.86 -2.48
C ILE A 62 -12.63 19.47 -3.85
N LYS A 63 -13.59 20.21 -4.41
CA LYS A 63 -13.49 20.72 -5.78
C LYS A 63 -12.54 21.91 -5.88
N GLY A 64 -11.60 21.82 -6.82
CA GLY A 64 -10.78 22.95 -7.27
C GLY A 64 -11.30 23.54 -8.58
N ARG A 65 -10.50 24.44 -9.17
CA ARG A 65 -10.78 25.06 -10.47
C ARG A 65 -10.75 24.05 -11.63
N SER A 66 -9.88 23.05 -11.53
CA SER A 66 -9.71 21.97 -12.49
C SER A 66 -10.43 20.70 -12.06
N THR A 67 -10.91 19.93 -13.04
CA THR A 67 -11.38 18.56 -12.84
C THR A 67 -10.24 17.55 -12.70
N LYS A 68 -8.99 17.97 -12.95
CA LYS A 68 -7.81 17.15 -12.64
C LYS A 68 -7.66 16.99 -11.13
N GLU A 69 -7.23 15.80 -10.73
CA GLU A 69 -7.32 15.33 -9.35
C GLU A 69 -5.97 15.02 -8.73
N VAL A 70 -5.84 15.38 -7.45
CA VAL A 70 -4.82 14.84 -6.54
C VAL A 70 -5.50 13.79 -5.66
N LEU A 71 -5.07 12.54 -5.77
CA LEU A 71 -5.62 11.42 -5.01
C LEU A 71 -4.82 11.18 -3.73
N LEU A 72 -5.50 11.21 -2.60
CA LEU A 72 -4.94 10.83 -1.30
C LEU A 72 -5.67 9.58 -0.79
N SER A 73 -4.91 8.58 -0.34
CA SER A 73 -5.49 7.32 0.18
C SER A 73 -4.84 6.95 1.51
N THR A 74 -5.63 6.46 2.45
CA THR A 74 -5.17 5.85 3.70
C THR A 74 -6.14 4.74 4.09
N TYR A 75 -5.69 3.76 4.89
CA TYR A 75 -6.50 2.59 5.20
C TYR A 75 -7.08 2.56 6.60
N ILE A 76 -8.26 1.93 6.72
CA ILE A 76 -9.09 1.94 7.93
C ILE A 76 -9.48 0.53 8.41
N CYS A 77 -8.68 -0.47 8.06
CA CYS A 77 -8.93 -1.87 8.41
C CYS A 77 -8.18 -2.35 9.65
N HIS A 78 -7.15 -1.65 10.10
CA HIS A 78 -6.36 -2.04 11.26
C HIS A 78 -7.07 -1.63 12.56
N PRO A 79 -7.09 -2.50 13.59
CA PRO A 79 -7.73 -2.20 14.88
C PRO A 79 -6.83 -1.30 15.73
N SER A 80 -6.78 -1.52 17.05
CA SER A 80 -6.06 -0.68 18.02
C SER A 80 -4.53 -0.74 17.88
N MET A 81 -4.00 -0.05 16.87
CA MET A 81 -2.58 0.26 16.67
C MET A 81 -2.41 1.72 16.23
N ALA A 82 -1.29 2.33 16.57
CA ALA A 82 -1.13 3.78 16.49
C ALA A 82 -0.47 4.24 15.18
N ASN A 83 0.76 3.84 14.90
CA ASN A 83 1.47 4.22 13.68
C ASN A 83 0.92 3.46 12.47
N ASN A 84 0.76 2.13 12.56
CA ASN A 84 0.05 1.30 11.58
C ASN A 84 -1.33 0.89 12.11
N GLU A 85 -2.41 1.65 11.90
CA GLU A 85 -2.55 2.64 10.84
C GLU A 85 -3.14 3.97 11.29
N LEU A 86 -3.55 4.14 12.55
CA LEU A 86 -4.29 5.35 12.97
C LEU A 86 -3.60 6.68 12.59
N SER A 87 -2.26 6.71 12.49
CA SER A 87 -1.51 7.87 12.01
C SER A 87 -1.96 8.37 10.63
N GLY A 88 -2.18 7.49 9.66
CA GLY A 88 -2.62 7.83 8.30
C GLY A 88 -3.97 8.56 8.29
N PRO A 89 -5.05 7.96 8.83
CA PRO A 89 -6.36 8.60 8.94
C PRO A 89 -6.37 9.90 9.74
N VAL A 90 -5.56 10.01 10.80
CA VAL A 90 -5.46 11.25 11.60
C VAL A 90 -4.86 12.39 10.75
N ILE A 91 -3.74 12.13 10.07
CA ILE A 91 -3.10 13.13 9.21
C ILE A 91 -4.00 13.47 8.01
N MET A 92 -4.61 12.46 7.39
CA MET A 92 -5.56 12.65 6.28
C MET A 92 -6.74 13.53 6.69
N THR A 93 -7.27 13.35 7.90
CA THR A 93 -8.39 14.16 8.43
C THR A 93 -7.96 15.61 8.66
N ALA A 94 -6.76 15.84 9.20
CA ALA A 94 -6.23 17.19 9.37
C ALA A 94 -5.98 17.88 8.02
N LEU A 95 -5.47 17.16 7.03
CA LEU A 95 -5.31 17.65 5.65
C LEU A 95 -6.66 17.98 5.01
N ALA A 96 -7.69 17.16 5.23
CA ALA A 96 -9.05 17.44 4.76
C ALA A 96 -9.59 18.77 5.31
N GLN A 97 -9.42 19.00 6.62
CA GLN A 97 -9.81 20.27 7.26
C GLN A 97 -9.06 21.45 6.64
N TRP A 98 -7.75 21.34 6.52
CA TRP A 98 -6.92 22.37 5.89
C TRP A 98 -7.33 22.66 4.44
N LEU A 99 -7.57 21.63 3.62
CA LEU A 99 -8.01 21.78 2.23
C LEU A 99 -9.38 22.47 2.12
N LEU A 100 -10.32 22.15 3.01
CA LEU A 100 -11.65 22.78 3.05
C LEU A 100 -11.60 24.27 3.42
N GLU A 101 -10.55 24.71 4.10
CA GLU A 101 -10.34 26.13 4.45
C GLU A 101 -9.70 26.94 3.32
N GLN A 102 -9.20 26.29 2.26
CA GLN A 102 -8.56 26.99 1.15
C GLN A 102 -9.60 27.73 0.30
N LYS A 103 -9.35 29.02 0.06
CA LYS A 103 -10.26 29.86 -0.75
C LYS A 103 -10.29 29.42 -2.21
N GLU A 104 -9.13 29.00 -2.73
CA GLU A 104 -8.95 28.57 -4.10
C GLU A 104 -7.96 27.41 -4.13
N LEU A 105 -8.32 26.36 -4.86
CA LEU A 105 -7.48 25.20 -5.16
C LEU A 105 -7.42 25.07 -6.68
N ASN A 106 -6.24 24.81 -7.24
CA ASN A 106 -6.13 24.61 -8.68
C ASN A 106 -6.68 23.24 -9.08
N TYR A 107 -6.41 22.22 -8.28
CA TYR A 107 -6.88 20.85 -8.51
C TYR A 107 -8.04 20.44 -7.60
N THR A 108 -8.79 19.44 -8.03
CA THR A 108 -9.74 18.71 -7.18
C THR A 108 -8.97 17.73 -6.30
N TYR A 109 -9.28 17.65 -5.01
CA TYR A 109 -8.64 16.71 -4.09
C TYR A 109 -9.63 15.60 -3.75
N ARG A 110 -9.22 14.34 -3.97
CA ARG A 110 -9.99 13.15 -3.63
C ARG A 110 -9.30 12.43 -2.48
N LEU A 111 -9.96 12.33 -1.33
CA LEU A 111 -9.45 11.69 -0.14
C LEU A 111 -10.23 10.39 0.11
N LEU A 112 -9.52 9.26 0.13
CA LEU A 112 -10.08 7.92 0.35
C LEU A 112 -9.63 7.35 1.70
N PHE A 113 -10.62 6.89 2.47
CA PHE A 113 -10.45 6.13 3.71
C PHE A 113 -10.96 4.71 3.46
N ILE A 114 -10.06 3.76 3.21
CA ILE A 114 -10.44 2.52 2.54
C ILE A 114 -9.79 1.28 3.13
N PRO A 115 -10.47 0.13 3.28
CA PRO A 115 -9.80 -1.08 3.73
C PRO A 115 -8.65 -1.46 2.79
N GLU A 116 -7.45 -1.68 3.35
CA GLU A 116 -6.25 -1.95 2.57
C GLU A 116 -6.48 -3.12 1.62
N THR A 117 -5.99 -2.97 0.39
CA THR A 117 -6.03 -3.95 -0.70
C THR A 117 -7.41 -4.22 -1.27
N ILE A 118 -8.29 -4.89 -0.52
CA ILE A 118 -9.59 -5.30 -1.08
C ILE A 118 -10.49 -4.08 -1.32
N GLY A 119 -10.39 -3.07 -0.46
CA GLY A 119 -11.10 -1.82 -0.65
C GLY A 119 -10.57 -1.07 -1.87
N SER A 120 -9.26 -0.85 -1.98
CA SER A 120 -8.67 -0.16 -3.14
C SER A 120 -8.95 -0.90 -4.46
N ILE A 121 -8.85 -2.24 -4.50
CA ILE A 121 -9.26 -3.05 -5.65
C ILE A 121 -10.72 -2.80 -6.02
N ASN A 122 -11.63 -2.88 -5.03
CA ASN A 122 -13.06 -2.66 -5.25
C ASN A 122 -13.31 -1.24 -5.79
N TYR A 123 -12.70 -0.23 -5.18
CA TYR A 123 -12.86 1.16 -5.57
C TYR A 123 -12.33 1.44 -6.97
N ILE A 124 -11.14 0.94 -7.31
CA ILE A 124 -10.57 1.03 -8.66
C ILE A 124 -11.51 0.37 -9.66
N SER A 125 -12.06 -0.81 -9.36
CA SER A 125 -12.95 -1.53 -10.29
C SER A 125 -14.20 -0.73 -10.69
N GLN A 126 -14.69 0.14 -9.79
CA GLN A 126 -15.87 0.98 -10.04
C GLN A 126 -15.52 2.33 -10.67
N ASN A 127 -14.28 2.82 -10.49
CA ASN A 127 -13.91 4.20 -10.84
C ASN A 127 -12.72 4.32 -11.81
N ILE A 128 -12.22 3.21 -12.37
CA ILE A 128 -10.97 3.17 -13.16
C ILE A 128 -10.93 4.19 -14.31
N THR A 129 -12.04 4.40 -15.00
CA THR A 129 -12.11 5.36 -16.12
C THR A 129 -11.87 6.79 -15.63
N GLU A 130 -12.59 7.20 -14.58
CA GLU A 130 -12.47 8.54 -13.99
C GLU A 130 -11.09 8.75 -13.38
N LEU A 131 -10.57 7.74 -12.67
CA LEU A 131 -9.25 7.80 -12.05
C LEU A 131 -8.15 8.01 -13.10
N ARG A 132 -8.14 7.22 -14.17
CA ARG A 132 -7.14 7.36 -15.25
C ARG A 132 -7.25 8.69 -16.00
N GLU A 133 -8.47 9.20 -16.15
CA GLU A 133 -8.68 10.45 -16.88
C GLU A 133 -8.27 11.67 -16.04
N ASN A 134 -8.51 11.64 -14.74
CA ASN A 134 -8.42 12.84 -13.91
C ASN A 134 -7.22 12.88 -12.96
N VAL A 135 -6.77 11.75 -12.41
CA VAL A 135 -5.69 11.74 -11.42
C VAL A 135 -4.36 12.11 -12.08
N ILE A 136 -3.73 13.19 -11.59
CA ILE A 136 -2.42 13.67 -12.06
C ILE A 136 -1.28 13.38 -11.08
N ALA A 137 -1.62 13.26 -9.80
CA ALA A 137 -0.71 12.95 -8.71
C ALA A 137 -1.47 12.16 -7.65
N GLY A 138 -0.77 11.33 -6.89
CA GLY A 138 -1.40 10.72 -5.73
C GLY A 138 -0.45 10.16 -4.70
N PHE A 139 -0.93 10.16 -3.45
CA PHE A 139 -0.16 9.75 -2.29
C PHE A 139 -0.94 8.80 -1.39
N VAL A 140 -0.32 7.68 -1.02
CA VAL A 140 -0.80 6.81 0.07
C VAL A 140 -0.15 7.29 1.37
N LEU A 141 -0.93 7.54 2.41
CA LEU A 141 -0.45 7.99 3.72
C LEU A 141 -0.59 6.85 4.71
N THR A 142 0.53 6.36 5.25
CA THR A 142 0.58 5.26 6.21
C THR A 142 1.86 5.30 7.04
N THR A 143 1.83 4.77 8.27
CA THR A 143 3.01 4.72 9.15
C THR A 143 3.76 6.05 9.22
N ILE A 144 2.99 7.13 9.37
CA ILE A 144 3.45 8.52 9.18
C ILE A 144 3.37 9.33 10.49
N GLY A 145 3.26 8.67 11.65
CA GLY A 145 3.05 9.34 12.92
C GLY A 145 4.20 9.26 13.92
N ASP A 146 5.12 8.30 13.76
CA ASP A 146 6.26 8.12 14.66
C ASP A 146 7.35 9.18 14.46
N SER A 147 8.46 9.10 15.21
CA SER A 147 9.54 10.11 15.11
C SER A 147 10.71 9.69 14.19
N GLY A 148 10.58 8.59 13.45
CA GLY A 148 11.58 8.13 12.47
C GLY A 148 11.81 9.14 11.34
N GLU A 149 12.82 8.91 10.52
CA GLU A 149 13.07 9.74 9.33
C GLU A 149 11.89 9.65 8.36
N PHE A 150 11.61 10.73 7.62
CA PHE A 150 10.66 10.66 6.52
C PHE A 150 11.16 9.66 5.48
N SER A 151 10.22 8.91 4.92
CA SER A 151 10.53 7.96 3.86
C SER A 151 9.42 7.93 2.83
N TYR A 152 9.72 7.41 1.65
CA TYR A 152 8.68 7.11 0.68
C TYR A 152 8.95 5.85 -0.12
N VAL A 153 7.88 5.19 -0.56
CA VAL A 153 7.93 4.11 -1.55
C VAL A 153 7.56 4.71 -2.90
N ALA A 154 8.53 4.68 -3.81
CA ALA A 154 8.38 5.24 -5.15
C ALA A 154 7.25 4.55 -5.93
N SER A 155 6.72 5.24 -6.94
CA SER A 155 5.84 4.59 -7.91
C SER A 155 6.58 3.49 -8.68
N ARG A 156 5.85 2.72 -9.49
CA ARG A 156 6.36 1.49 -10.16
C ARG A 156 7.74 1.62 -10.82
N TYR A 157 8.01 2.74 -11.45
CA TYR A 157 9.30 3.04 -12.08
C TYR A 157 10.07 4.20 -11.43
N GLY A 158 9.49 4.84 -10.41
CA GLY A 158 10.11 5.95 -9.69
C GLY A 158 10.31 7.23 -10.51
N ASP A 159 9.53 7.41 -11.57
CA ASP A 159 9.61 8.53 -12.51
C ASP A 159 8.25 9.20 -12.78
N SER A 160 7.24 8.93 -11.95
CA SER A 160 5.95 9.61 -12.01
C SER A 160 6.05 11.07 -11.58
N PHE A 161 5.01 11.85 -11.87
CA PHE A 161 4.92 13.22 -11.37
C PHE A 161 4.86 13.27 -9.84
N SER A 162 4.20 12.30 -9.19
CA SER A 162 4.21 12.17 -7.72
C SER A 162 5.62 11.92 -7.18
N ASP A 163 6.44 11.10 -7.86
CA ASP A 163 7.83 10.86 -7.47
C ASP A 163 8.67 12.14 -7.58
N GLU A 164 8.51 12.88 -8.68
CA GLU A 164 9.23 14.15 -8.90
C GLU A 164 8.93 15.17 -7.80
N VAL A 165 7.66 15.34 -7.45
CA VAL A 165 7.23 16.26 -6.40
C VAL A 165 7.78 15.83 -5.03
N VAL A 166 7.63 14.55 -4.68
CA VAL A 166 8.12 14.05 -3.38
C VAL A 166 9.63 14.19 -3.30
N GLU A 167 10.36 13.84 -4.36
CA GLU A 167 11.82 13.99 -4.42
C GLU A 167 12.23 15.45 -4.29
N HIS A 168 11.55 16.39 -4.95
CA HIS A 168 11.84 17.81 -4.82
C HIS A 168 11.63 18.30 -3.37
N VAL A 169 10.50 17.97 -2.74
CA VAL A 169 10.23 18.38 -1.35
C VAL A 169 11.21 17.71 -0.38
N PHE A 170 11.45 16.41 -0.53
CA PHE A 170 12.31 15.63 0.38
C PHE A 170 13.79 16.00 0.22
N SER A 171 14.23 16.47 -0.95
CA SER A 171 15.61 16.94 -1.16
C SER A 171 16.00 18.13 -0.27
N LYS A 172 15.01 18.83 0.32
CA LYS A 172 15.21 19.92 1.29
C LYS A 172 15.48 19.39 2.71
N LEU A 173 15.23 18.11 2.97
CA LEU A 173 15.51 17.46 4.26
C LEU A 173 17.00 17.11 4.36
N GLU A 174 17.53 17.10 5.59
CA GLU A 174 18.88 16.60 5.83
C GLU A 174 19.00 15.11 5.50
N LYS A 175 17.96 14.33 5.84
CA LYS A 175 17.89 12.89 5.64
C LYS A 175 16.46 12.43 5.38
N TYR A 176 16.31 11.47 4.47
CA TYR A 176 15.10 10.72 4.23
C TYR A 176 15.48 9.37 3.62
N ASN A 177 14.58 8.39 3.70
CA ASN A 177 14.77 7.08 3.06
C ASN A 177 13.92 6.97 1.79
N LYS A 178 14.53 6.46 0.73
CA LYS A 178 13.83 6.15 -0.53
C LYS A 178 13.77 4.65 -0.71
N TYR A 179 12.57 4.14 -0.91
CA TYR A 179 12.30 2.73 -1.19
C TYR A 179 11.82 2.57 -2.62
N SER A 180 12.26 1.52 -3.29
CA SER A 180 11.78 1.18 -4.62
C SER A 180 10.38 0.55 -4.56
N TYR A 181 9.69 0.50 -5.69
CA TYR A 181 8.40 -0.19 -5.78
C TYR A 181 8.49 -1.71 -5.52
N LEU A 182 9.68 -2.31 -5.54
CA LEU A 182 9.89 -3.70 -5.12
C LEU A 182 9.69 -3.89 -3.61
N GLU A 183 9.74 -2.82 -2.85
CA GLU A 183 9.59 -2.78 -1.38
C GLU A 183 8.21 -2.26 -0.95
N ARG A 184 7.28 -2.19 -1.91
CA ARG A 184 5.86 -1.90 -1.69
C ARG A 184 5.22 -2.86 -0.68
N GLY A 185 4.16 -2.40 -0.04
CA GLY A 185 3.40 -3.19 0.93
C GLY A 185 1.99 -2.71 1.19
N SER A 186 1.60 -1.52 0.71
CA SER A 186 0.25 -0.98 0.89
C SER A 186 -0.46 -0.76 -0.46
N ASP A 187 -1.46 0.11 -0.50
CA ASP A 187 -2.35 0.29 -1.64
C ASP A 187 -1.68 0.86 -2.90
N GLU A 188 -0.45 1.41 -2.81
CA GLU A 188 0.34 1.76 -3.99
C GLU A 188 0.51 0.57 -4.93
N ARG A 189 0.46 -0.65 -4.39
CA ARG A 189 0.53 -1.88 -5.18
C ARG A 189 -0.68 -2.04 -6.12
N GLN A 190 -1.84 -1.51 -5.75
CA GLN A 190 -3.07 -1.57 -6.55
C GLN A 190 -3.19 -0.37 -7.48
N TYR A 191 -2.91 0.83 -6.99
CA TYR A 191 -2.98 2.07 -7.79
C TYR A 191 -1.91 2.14 -8.89
N ASN A 192 -0.76 1.49 -8.69
CA ASN A 192 0.31 1.41 -9.70
C ASN A 192 0.35 0.08 -10.46
N TYR A 193 -0.63 -0.81 -10.24
CA TYR A 193 -0.68 -2.07 -10.97
C TYR A 193 -0.80 -1.81 -12.49
N PRO A 194 -0.20 -2.63 -13.38
CA PRO A 194 -0.35 -2.48 -14.82
C PRO A 194 -1.80 -2.36 -15.26
N GLY A 195 -2.06 -1.37 -16.11
CA GLY A 195 -3.40 -0.97 -16.46
C GLY A 195 -3.91 0.12 -15.53
N VAL A 196 -3.73 0.07 -14.20
CA VAL A 196 -4.21 1.14 -13.31
C VAL A 196 -3.35 2.40 -13.44
N ASP A 197 -2.03 2.23 -13.26
CA ASP A 197 -1.01 3.20 -13.68
C ASP A 197 -1.23 4.66 -13.23
N LEU A 198 -1.61 4.88 -11.96
CA LEU A 198 -1.85 6.23 -11.43
C LEU A 198 -0.58 6.95 -10.95
N GLY A 199 0.56 6.26 -10.87
CA GLY A 199 1.83 6.88 -10.44
C GLY A 199 1.78 7.36 -8.99
N MET A 200 1.15 6.59 -8.09
CA MET A 200 1.04 6.93 -6.68
C MET A 200 2.34 6.63 -5.91
N VAL A 201 2.64 7.46 -4.93
CA VAL A 201 3.77 7.32 -4.01
C VAL A 201 3.27 7.09 -2.59
N THR A 202 3.88 6.21 -1.82
CA THR A 202 3.52 6.03 -0.41
C THR A 202 4.43 6.87 0.46
N ILE A 203 3.87 7.77 1.27
CA ILE A 203 4.60 8.64 2.19
C ILE A 203 4.53 8.03 3.58
N THR A 204 5.68 7.81 4.20
CA THR A 204 5.81 7.22 5.54
C THR A 204 6.82 8.01 6.37
N ARG A 205 6.91 7.66 7.65
CA ARG A 205 8.12 7.88 8.44
C ARG A 205 8.87 6.55 8.52
N SER A 206 8.74 5.82 9.63
CA SER A 206 9.20 4.43 9.68
C SER A 206 8.30 3.54 8.82
N LYS A 207 8.76 3.16 7.63
CA LYS A 207 7.98 2.33 6.68
C LYS A 207 7.45 1.06 7.37
N PHE A 208 6.22 0.67 7.04
CA PHE A 208 5.67 -0.64 7.41
C PHE A 208 6.70 -1.78 7.28
N GLY A 209 6.77 -2.62 8.31
CA GLY A 209 7.71 -3.74 8.39
C GLY A 209 9.17 -3.40 8.69
N THR A 210 9.55 -2.13 8.91
CA THR A 210 10.96 -1.75 9.20
C THR A 210 11.21 -1.32 10.64
N TYR A 211 10.18 -1.23 11.49
CA TYR A 211 10.30 -0.93 12.92
C TYR A 211 9.77 -2.11 13.77
N PRO A 212 10.34 -2.36 14.95
CA PRO A 212 10.10 -3.58 15.71
C PRO A 212 8.66 -3.73 16.22
N GLU A 213 7.98 -2.62 16.47
CA GLU A 213 6.62 -2.58 17.01
C GLU A 213 5.54 -2.92 15.96
N TYR A 214 5.88 -2.86 14.67
CA TYR A 214 4.95 -3.09 13.56
C TYR A 214 4.16 -4.39 13.71
N HIS A 215 2.82 -4.31 13.58
CA HIS A 215 1.90 -5.44 13.77
C HIS A 215 1.98 -6.10 15.15
N THR A 216 2.22 -5.30 16.19
CA THR A 216 2.15 -5.76 17.58
C THR A 216 1.45 -4.70 18.45
N SER A 217 1.10 -5.08 19.69
CA SER A 217 0.57 -4.14 20.68
C SER A 217 1.58 -3.07 21.13
N ALA A 218 2.86 -3.20 20.78
CA ALA A 218 3.83 -2.14 21.02
C ALA A 218 3.62 -0.96 20.06
N ASP A 219 2.91 -1.16 18.94
CA ASP A 219 2.46 -0.08 18.08
C ASP A 219 1.27 0.64 18.71
N ASN A 220 1.56 1.43 19.73
CA ASN A 220 0.57 2.16 20.53
C ASN A 220 0.91 3.65 20.59
N LEU A 221 0.06 4.42 21.27
CA LEU A 221 0.15 5.89 21.28
C LEU A 221 1.48 6.44 21.80
N SER A 222 2.29 5.67 22.54
CA SER A 222 3.62 6.11 22.98
C SER A 222 4.62 6.26 21.84
N LEU A 223 4.39 5.63 20.68
CA LEU A 223 5.22 5.84 19.48
C LEU A 223 4.95 7.18 18.81
N LEU A 224 3.79 7.77 19.08
CA LEU A 224 3.36 9.02 18.47
C LEU A 224 3.64 10.20 19.40
N SER A 225 3.89 11.36 18.80
CA SER A 225 3.96 12.62 19.53
C SER A 225 3.22 13.70 18.76
N ALA A 226 2.71 14.71 19.46
CA ALA A 226 2.10 15.86 18.80
C ALA A 226 3.07 16.55 17.83
N LYS A 227 4.36 16.58 18.18
CA LYS A 227 5.42 17.13 17.33
C LYS A 227 5.57 16.34 16.03
N SER A 228 5.74 15.02 16.11
CA SER A 228 5.94 14.18 14.91
C SER A 228 4.72 14.17 14.00
N LEU A 229 3.50 14.16 14.56
CA LEU A 229 2.26 14.28 13.79
C LEU A 229 2.16 15.63 13.08
N LEU A 230 2.50 16.74 13.76
CA LEU A 230 2.51 18.06 13.13
C LEU A 230 3.54 18.15 12.01
N GLU A 231 4.75 17.63 12.22
CA GLU A 231 5.78 17.54 11.19
C GLU A 231 5.29 16.77 9.97
N SER A 232 4.61 15.64 10.17
CA SER A 232 4.05 14.85 9.07
C SER A 232 2.93 15.57 8.34
N PHE A 233 2.04 16.25 9.06
CA PHE A 233 1.01 17.09 8.46
C PHE A 233 1.63 18.18 7.57
N GLU A 234 2.60 18.93 8.10
CA GLU A 234 3.27 20.01 7.35
C GLU A 234 4.06 19.45 6.15
N MET A 235 4.68 18.27 6.28
CA MET A 235 5.37 17.61 5.18
C MET A 235 4.44 17.27 4.02
N VAL A 236 3.30 16.61 4.31
CA VAL A 236 2.34 16.26 3.27
C VAL A 236 1.69 17.52 2.70
N LYS A 237 1.40 18.52 3.54
CA LYS A 237 0.89 19.81 3.09
C LYS A 237 1.85 20.52 2.13
N GLU A 238 3.17 20.52 2.40
CA GLU A 238 4.18 21.07 1.48
C GLU A 238 4.19 20.32 0.14
N ILE A 239 4.04 18.99 0.16
CA ILE A 239 3.87 18.20 -1.07
C ILE A 239 2.63 18.63 -1.84
N LEU A 240 1.49 18.79 -1.18
CA LEU A 240 0.25 19.22 -1.84
C LEU A 240 0.34 20.64 -2.40
N LEU A 241 1.03 21.54 -1.70
CA LEU A 241 1.32 22.89 -2.17
C LEU A 241 2.24 22.88 -3.39
N GLU A 242 3.27 22.03 -3.40
CA GLU A 242 4.16 21.86 -4.56
C GLU A 242 3.39 21.34 -5.77
N VAL A 243 2.48 20.36 -5.60
CA VAL A 243 1.59 19.90 -6.68
C VAL A 243 0.74 21.06 -7.22
N ASP A 244 0.08 21.81 -6.33
CA ASP A 244 -0.84 22.88 -6.72
C ASP A 244 -0.12 24.04 -7.44
N GLN A 245 1.12 24.34 -7.07
CA GLN A 245 1.96 25.39 -7.68
C GLN A 245 2.61 24.98 -9.00
N THR A 246 2.75 23.70 -9.28
CA THR A 246 3.42 23.18 -10.50
C THR A 246 2.45 22.94 -11.66
N ILE A 247 1.24 23.52 -11.61
CA ILE A 247 0.19 23.34 -12.63
C ILE A 247 0.64 23.63 -14.07
N ASP A 248 1.46 24.67 -14.27
CA ASP A 248 1.99 25.02 -15.60
C ASP A 248 3.08 24.06 -16.10
N ARG A 249 3.57 23.19 -15.23
CA ARG A 249 4.67 22.25 -15.49
C ARG A 249 4.23 20.81 -15.61
N VAL A 250 2.98 20.47 -15.27
CA VAL A 250 2.47 19.10 -15.44
C VAL A 250 2.56 18.76 -16.92
N PRO A 251 3.49 17.88 -17.35
CA PRO A 251 3.59 17.55 -18.75
C PRO A 251 2.29 16.82 -19.10
N TYR A 252 1.47 17.43 -19.93
CA TYR A 252 0.40 16.74 -20.63
C TYR A 252 1.08 15.58 -21.39
N ASN A 253 1.07 14.37 -20.83
CA ASN A 253 1.86 13.16 -21.22
C ASN A 253 3.19 12.85 -20.47
N LYS A 254 3.34 13.06 -19.16
CA LYS A 254 4.15 12.09 -18.39
C LYS A 254 3.28 10.86 -18.13
N THR A 255 3.03 10.15 -19.22
CA THR A 255 2.18 8.97 -19.22
C THR A 255 2.90 7.89 -18.41
N VAL A 256 2.34 7.51 -17.25
CA VAL A 256 2.79 6.31 -16.51
C VAL A 256 2.72 5.08 -17.43
N PHE A 257 1.84 5.11 -18.45
CA PHE A 257 1.83 4.14 -19.54
C PHE A 257 3.07 4.27 -20.42
N ARG A 258 3.88 3.21 -20.38
CA ARG A 258 5.00 2.99 -21.29
C ARG A 258 4.52 2.41 -22.62
N ALA A 259 5.22 2.73 -23.70
CA ALA A 259 4.94 2.17 -25.01
C ALA A 259 5.09 0.64 -24.99
N MET A 260 4.04 -0.06 -25.40
CA MET A 260 4.04 -1.50 -25.51
C MET A 260 4.90 -1.94 -26.71
N LYS A 261 5.72 -2.96 -26.52
CA LYS A 261 6.54 -3.56 -27.59
C LYS A 261 5.91 -4.88 -28.04
N LYS A 262 6.00 -5.16 -29.33
CA LYS A 262 5.50 -6.42 -29.91
C LYS A 262 6.14 -7.62 -29.21
N ASP A 263 5.38 -8.71 -29.05
CA ASP A 263 5.81 -9.98 -28.45
C ASP A 263 6.10 -9.93 -26.93
N ASN A 264 6.04 -8.75 -26.30
CA ASN A 264 6.11 -8.62 -24.85
C ASN A 264 4.83 -9.12 -24.17
N LEU A 265 4.92 -9.33 -22.86
CA LEU A 265 3.81 -9.78 -22.03
C LEU A 265 3.12 -8.62 -21.36
N VAL A 266 1.79 -8.67 -21.34
CA VAL A 266 0.93 -7.71 -20.65
C VAL A 266 -0.08 -8.42 -19.76
N ASN A 267 -0.42 -7.79 -18.64
CA ASN A 267 -1.49 -8.24 -17.77
C ASN A 267 -2.85 -8.28 -18.47
N THR A 268 -3.67 -9.23 -18.03
CA THR A 268 -5.07 -9.37 -18.44
C THR A 268 -6.06 -8.88 -17.37
N VAL A 269 -5.56 -8.52 -16.19
CA VAL A 269 -6.34 -8.06 -15.03
C VAL A 269 -5.90 -6.67 -14.61
N CYS A 270 -6.81 -5.93 -13.96
CA CYS A 270 -6.50 -4.71 -13.23
C CYS A 270 -6.36 -5.06 -11.75
N CYS A 271 -5.31 -4.54 -11.10
CA CYS A 271 -4.91 -4.84 -9.72
C CYS A 271 -4.39 -6.27 -9.49
N GLU A 272 -3.82 -6.51 -8.30
CA GLU A 272 -3.24 -7.81 -7.96
C GLU A 272 -4.30 -8.94 -7.97
N PRO A 273 -4.06 -10.05 -8.69
CA PRO A 273 -5.00 -11.14 -8.75
C PRO A 273 -5.05 -11.93 -7.43
N GLN A 274 -6.23 -12.45 -7.08
CA GLN A 274 -6.37 -13.41 -5.98
C GLN A 274 -5.72 -14.77 -6.35
N LEU A 275 -4.41 -14.89 -6.11
CA LEU A 275 -3.59 -16.06 -6.46
C LEU A 275 -4.03 -17.34 -5.74
N GLY A 276 -4.60 -17.24 -4.54
CA GLY A 276 -5.05 -18.39 -3.75
C GLY A 276 -6.11 -19.23 -4.44
N LYS A 277 -7.08 -18.60 -5.13
CA LYS A 277 -8.13 -19.31 -5.91
C LYS A 277 -7.58 -20.07 -7.12
N ARG A 278 -6.32 -19.82 -7.49
CA ARG A 278 -5.64 -20.43 -8.64
C ARG A 278 -4.60 -21.48 -8.20
N GLY A 279 -4.52 -21.80 -6.90
CA GLY A 279 -3.46 -22.67 -6.37
C GLY A 279 -2.05 -22.07 -6.51
N LEU A 280 -1.96 -20.74 -6.71
CA LEU A 280 -0.71 -20.01 -6.90
C LEU A 280 -0.20 -19.36 -5.60
N TYR A 281 -0.87 -19.62 -4.48
CA TYR A 281 -0.51 -19.12 -3.15
C TYR A 281 -0.36 -20.30 -2.18
N PRO A 282 0.68 -20.35 -1.33
CA PRO A 282 0.86 -21.43 -0.36
C PRO A 282 -0.28 -21.45 0.66
N ALA A 283 -0.78 -22.65 1.00
CA ALA A 283 -1.91 -22.82 1.93
C ALA A 283 -1.59 -22.46 3.40
N LEU A 284 -0.31 -22.28 3.73
CA LEU A 284 0.20 -21.92 5.05
C LEU A 284 1.22 -20.78 4.90
N SER A 285 0.96 -19.64 5.55
CA SER A 285 1.87 -18.49 5.59
C SER A 285 3.00 -18.77 6.61
N MET A 286 4.06 -19.45 6.17
CA MET A 286 5.29 -19.64 6.96
C MET A 286 6.40 -18.69 6.48
N ARG A 287 7.30 -18.29 7.38
CA ARG A 287 8.48 -17.46 7.06
C ARG A 287 9.25 -18.09 5.89
N GLY A 288 9.42 -17.38 4.78
CA GLY A 288 10.05 -17.90 3.55
C GLY A 288 9.09 -18.24 2.40
N SER A 289 7.85 -18.63 2.70
CA SER A 289 6.83 -18.99 1.68
C SER A 289 6.34 -17.80 0.84
N ALA A 290 6.48 -16.58 1.37
CA ALA A 290 6.17 -15.33 0.68
C ALA A 290 7.14 -14.99 -0.47
N TYR A 291 8.37 -15.52 -0.45
CA TYR A 291 9.37 -15.22 -1.49
C TYR A 291 9.01 -15.80 -2.86
N SER A 292 8.29 -16.94 -2.92
CA SER A 292 7.82 -17.47 -4.21
C SER A 292 6.66 -16.65 -4.77
N VAL A 293 5.81 -16.09 -3.91
CA VAL A 293 4.67 -15.27 -4.30
C VAL A 293 5.10 -13.87 -4.71
N ILE A 294 6.03 -13.24 -3.97
CA ILE A 294 6.49 -11.89 -4.31
C ILE A 294 7.13 -11.84 -5.70
N ASN A 295 7.87 -12.88 -6.09
CA ASN A 295 8.42 -12.99 -7.44
C ASN A 295 7.32 -13.10 -8.49
N ILE A 296 6.25 -13.88 -8.23
CA ILE A 296 5.09 -13.95 -9.13
C ILE A 296 4.46 -12.56 -9.30
N ILE A 297 4.19 -11.86 -8.20
CA ILE A 297 3.58 -10.53 -8.24
C ILE A 297 4.52 -9.54 -8.95
N ASN A 298 5.82 -9.57 -8.69
CA ASN A 298 6.80 -8.71 -9.34
C ASN A 298 6.86 -8.95 -10.86
N VAL A 299 6.85 -10.21 -11.31
CA VAL A 299 6.77 -10.52 -12.75
C VAL A 299 5.49 -9.98 -13.36
N LEU A 300 4.34 -10.18 -12.70
CA LEU A 300 3.07 -9.62 -13.16
C LEU A 300 3.16 -8.09 -13.25
N VAL A 301 3.58 -7.39 -12.20
CA VAL A 301 3.68 -5.93 -12.14
C VAL A 301 4.55 -5.32 -13.24
N TYR A 302 5.63 -5.98 -13.66
CA TYR A 302 6.51 -5.44 -14.71
C TYR A 302 6.20 -6.01 -16.11
N ALA A 303 5.29 -6.97 -16.22
CA ALA A 303 4.67 -7.39 -17.48
C ALA A 303 3.52 -6.44 -17.87
N ASP A 304 3.88 -5.22 -18.24
CA ASP A 304 2.95 -4.17 -18.71
C ASP A 304 2.99 -3.96 -20.24
N GLY A 305 3.67 -4.86 -20.95
CA GLY A 305 3.89 -4.77 -22.39
C GLY A 305 5.14 -3.98 -22.78
N SER A 306 5.74 -3.19 -21.89
CA SER A 306 6.92 -2.38 -22.23
C SER A 306 8.25 -3.10 -21.97
N ASN A 307 8.26 -4.09 -21.08
CA ASN A 307 9.46 -4.85 -20.72
C ASN A 307 9.50 -6.24 -21.37
N SER A 308 10.66 -6.63 -21.92
CA SER A 308 10.97 -8.03 -22.24
C SER A 308 11.19 -8.85 -20.97
N ILE A 309 11.25 -10.18 -21.08
CA ILE A 309 11.57 -11.05 -19.94
C ILE A 309 12.94 -10.72 -19.34
N GLU A 310 13.93 -10.37 -20.16
CA GLU A 310 15.27 -9.98 -19.72
C GLU A 310 15.29 -8.60 -19.04
N GLU A 311 14.40 -7.69 -19.45
CA GLU A 311 14.24 -6.39 -18.77
C GLU A 311 13.57 -6.59 -17.41
N ILE A 312 12.49 -7.40 -17.36
CA ILE A 312 11.82 -7.76 -16.10
C ILE A 312 12.80 -8.42 -15.13
N SER A 313 13.58 -9.41 -15.58
CA SER A 313 14.50 -10.17 -14.72
C SER A 313 15.55 -9.27 -14.07
N LYS A 314 16.06 -8.28 -14.80
CA LYS A 314 16.97 -7.24 -14.28
C LYS A 314 16.29 -6.35 -13.25
N ILE A 315 15.08 -5.87 -13.52
CA ILE A 315 14.33 -4.99 -12.61
C ILE A 315 14.10 -5.71 -11.27
N ILE A 316 13.59 -6.96 -11.31
CA ILE A 316 13.18 -7.69 -10.11
C ILE A 316 14.34 -8.47 -9.45
N ASN A 317 15.56 -8.33 -9.99
CA ASN A 317 16.77 -9.05 -9.56
C ASN A 317 16.59 -10.58 -9.47
N LEU A 318 16.05 -11.17 -10.53
CA LEU A 318 15.83 -12.61 -10.68
C LEU A 318 16.55 -13.13 -11.93
N SER A 319 16.84 -14.43 -12.00
CA SER A 319 17.37 -15.00 -13.24
C SER A 319 16.33 -14.93 -14.36
N SER A 320 16.77 -14.76 -15.61
CA SER A 320 15.86 -14.79 -16.77
C SER A 320 15.14 -16.13 -16.91
N GLU A 321 15.77 -17.24 -16.52
CA GLU A 321 15.14 -18.57 -16.54
C GLU A 321 13.97 -18.68 -15.55
N GLU A 322 14.16 -18.24 -14.30
CA GLU A 322 13.08 -18.25 -13.31
C GLU A 322 11.97 -17.25 -13.66
N THR A 323 12.35 -16.08 -14.18
CA THR A 323 11.39 -15.07 -14.67
C THR A 323 10.52 -15.64 -15.78
N LEU A 324 11.13 -16.33 -16.76
CA LEU A 324 10.41 -17.00 -17.85
C LEU A 324 9.46 -18.07 -17.32
N LYS A 325 9.91 -18.96 -16.42
CA LYS A 325 9.06 -20.01 -15.82
C LYS A 325 7.83 -19.43 -15.11
N ILE A 326 8.00 -18.33 -14.37
CA ILE A 326 6.88 -17.63 -13.73
C ILE A 326 5.95 -17.07 -14.80
N ALA A 327 6.48 -16.40 -15.82
CA ALA A 327 5.69 -15.79 -16.87
C ALA A 327 4.89 -16.81 -17.70
N GLU A 328 5.48 -17.95 -18.04
CA GLU A 328 4.81 -19.08 -18.69
C GLU A 328 3.64 -19.61 -17.84
N ARG A 329 3.88 -19.81 -16.53
CA ARG A 329 2.82 -20.20 -15.60
C ARG A 329 1.69 -19.16 -15.54
N MET A 330 2.01 -17.87 -15.63
CA MET A 330 0.99 -16.81 -15.64
C MET A 330 0.21 -16.74 -16.96
N LEU A 331 0.84 -17.07 -18.10
CA LEU A 331 0.17 -17.25 -19.38
C LEU A 331 -0.83 -18.41 -19.33
N GLU A 332 -0.43 -19.56 -18.78
CA GLU A 332 -1.30 -20.74 -18.60
C GLU A 332 -2.52 -20.43 -17.72
N ASN A 333 -2.34 -19.57 -16.71
CA ASN A 333 -3.41 -19.14 -15.80
C ASN A 333 -4.22 -17.95 -16.33
N GLY A 334 -3.95 -17.50 -17.57
CA GLY A 334 -4.66 -16.39 -18.21
C GLY A 334 -4.46 -15.04 -17.52
N LEU A 335 -3.40 -14.88 -16.73
CA LEU A 335 -3.03 -13.63 -16.05
C LEU A 335 -2.12 -12.73 -16.90
N LEU A 336 -1.43 -13.33 -17.87
CA LEU A 336 -0.66 -12.63 -18.91
C LEU A 336 -1.15 -13.02 -20.30
N LYS A 337 -0.87 -12.16 -21.27
CA LYS A 337 -0.98 -12.46 -22.71
C LYS A 337 0.18 -11.81 -23.47
N LYS A 338 0.49 -12.34 -24.66
CA LYS A 338 1.40 -11.68 -25.61
C LYS A 338 0.67 -10.56 -26.36
N ILE A 339 1.41 -9.51 -26.69
CA ILE A 339 0.94 -8.37 -27.50
C ILE A 339 1.14 -8.64 -28.99
#